data_AF-A0A961KWW5-F1
#
_entry.id   AF-A0A961KWW5-F1
#
_cell.length_a   1.000
_cell.length_b   1.000
_cell.length_c   1.000
_cell.angle_alpha   90.00
_cell.angle_beta   90.00
_cell.angle_gamma   90.00
#
_symmetry.space_group_name_H-M   'P 1'
#
loop_
_entity.id
_entity.type
_entity.pdbx_description
1 polymer ?
#
loop_
_entity_poly.entity_id
_entity_poly.type
_entity_poly.pdbx_seq_one_letter_code
_entity_poly.pdbx_strand_id
1 'polypeptide(L)'
;MRRIKGAIGTAIGFCMAAGFTCLILALVYSLASEQMPALKSIWPELRCVAGFPENGSSCASQEIATLEDELRNSEQERKRASDAIVGDRLVYTQGEKLKDGVYLAAGTLYQDTAAQTGLIQSYCWVVADISGLDPRAAVAVMYGDGRIEKQKVTPEELAMLEMTAREVDSARAACPFPKRS
;
A
#
# COMPACT_ATOMS: atom_id res chain seq x y z
N MET A 1 22.76 55.65 22.75
CA MET A 1 23.24 54.25 22.56
C MET A 1 24.09 53.75 23.76
N ARG A 2 23.56 53.68 24.99
CA ARG A 2 24.31 53.17 26.17
C ARG A 2 23.68 51.97 26.90
N ARG A 3 22.43 51.59 26.60
CA ARG A 3 21.73 50.48 27.29
C ARG A 3 21.98 49.08 26.72
N ILE A 4 22.57 48.96 25.53
CA ILE A 4 22.76 47.66 24.86
C ILE A 4 24.02 46.93 25.36
N LYS A 5 25.00 47.66 25.92
CA LYS A 5 26.27 47.07 26.38
C LYS A 5 26.15 46.25 27.68
N GLY A 6 25.10 46.45 28.48
CA GLY A 6 24.88 45.69 29.73
C GLY A 6 24.24 44.32 29.52
N ALA A 7 23.33 44.19 28.54
CA ALA A 7 22.57 42.96 28.29
C ALA A 7 23.41 41.84 27.66
N ILE A 8 24.45 42.20 26.91
CA ILE A 8 25.34 41.24 26.25
C ILE A 8 26.23 40.53 27.28
N GLY A 9 26.71 41.26 28.30
CA GLY A 9 27.52 40.68 29.37
C GLY A 9 26.77 39.65 30.22
N THR A 10 25.48 39.88 30.48
CA THR A 10 24.63 38.95 31.26
C THR A 10 24.26 37.70 30.48
N ALA A 11 24.06 37.81 29.16
CA ALA A 11 23.71 36.68 28.31
C ALA A 11 24.90 35.70 28.15
N ILE A 12 26.12 36.21 27.96
CA ILE A 12 27.32 35.38 27.85
C ILE A 12 27.60 34.65 29.17
N GLY A 13 27.42 35.34 30.32
CA GLY A 13 27.54 34.72 31.64
C GLY A 13 26.53 33.58 31.86
N PHE A 14 25.30 33.76 31.39
CA PHE A 14 24.26 32.72 31.50
C PHE A 14 24.56 31.49 30.64
N CYS A 15 25.06 31.69 29.41
CA CYS A 15 25.46 30.59 28.53
C CYS A 15 26.66 29.80 29.09
N MET A 16 27.66 30.49 29.65
CA MET A 16 28.81 29.86 30.32
C MET A 16 28.38 29.08 31.55
N ALA A 17 27.51 29.66 32.39
CA ALA A 17 26.98 28.98 33.58
C ALA A 17 26.17 27.73 33.20
N ALA A 18 25.28 27.86 32.20
CA ALA A 18 24.48 26.75 31.68
C ALA A 18 25.36 25.61 31.15
N GLY A 19 26.38 25.93 30.35
CA GLY A 19 27.35 24.97 29.84
C GLY A 19 28.10 24.25 30.95
N PHE A 20 28.55 24.98 31.98
CA PHE A 20 29.26 24.39 33.11
C PHE A 20 28.35 23.48 33.95
N THR A 21 27.09 23.87 34.19
CA THR A 21 26.12 23.00 34.86
C THR A 21 25.78 21.75 34.07
N CYS A 22 25.65 21.84 32.74
CA CYS A 22 25.44 20.66 31.89
C CYS A 22 26.64 19.71 31.95
N LEU A 23 27.86 20.24 31.98
CA LEU A 23 29.08 19.43 32.02
C LEU A 23 29.24 18.74 33.37
N ILE A 24 28.90 19.41 34.48
CA ILE A 24 28.86 18.80 35.82
C ILE A 24 27.77 17.72 35.89
N LEU A 25 26.56 17.99 35.36
CA LEU A 25 25.49 16.99 35.33
C LEU A 25 25.87 15.77 34.49
N ALA A 26 26.53 15.96 33.35
CA ALA A 26 27.06 14.87 32.54
C ALA A 26 28.13 14.07 33.29
N LEU A 27 29.01 14.74 34.03
CA LEU A 27 30.05 14.08 34.83
C LEU A 27 29.44 13.28 35.99
N VAL A 28 28.47 13.86 36.71
CA VAL A 28 27.72 13.21 37.78
C VAL A 28 26.95 12.01 37.24
N TYR A 29 26.33 12.14 36.06
CA TYR A 29 25.64 11.04 35.39
C TYR A 29 26.62 9.93 34.96
N SER A 30 27.78 10.31 34.41
CA SER A 30 28.82 9.35 34.00
C SER A 30 29.36 8.57 35.20
N LEU A 31 29.64 9.25 36.32
CA LEU A 31 30.12 8.63 37.57
C LEU A 31 29.04 7.80 38.28
N ALA A 32 27.76 8.22 38.22
CA ALA A 32 26.64 7.47 38.80
C ALA A 32 26.23 6.25 37.96
N SER A 33 26.47 6.29 36.64
CA SER A 33 26.07 5.21 35.72
C SER A 33 26.82 3.90 35.92
N GLU A 34 28.02 3.92 36.53
CA GLU A 34 28.79 2.70 36.80
C GLU A 34 28.26 1.91 38.01
N GLN A 35 27.45 2.51 38.89
CA GLN A 35 26.99 1.87 40.15
C GLN A 35 25.56 1.33 40.13
N MET A 36 24.81 1.43 39.01
CA MET A 36 23.41 0.97 38.96
C MET A 36 23.16 -0.07 37.85
N PRO A 37 23.23 -1.39 38.14
CA PRO A 37 22.86 -2.45 37.20
C PRO A 37 21.37 -2.46 36.80
N ALA A 38 20.52 -1.66 37.47
CA ALA A 38 19.09 -1.56 37.21
C ALA A 38 18.70 -0.74 35.96
N LEU A 39 19.60 0.09 35.40
CA LEU A 39 19.29 0.85 34.17
C LEU A 39 19.51 0.05 32.87
N LYS A 40 20.30 -1.03 32.90
CA LYS A 40 20.54 -1.85 31.70
C LYS A 40 19.29 -2.58 31.22
N SER A 41 18.34 -2.88 32.11
CA SER A 41 17.10 -3.58 31.74
C SER A 41 16.03 -2.68 31.13
N ILE A 42 16.09 -1.36 31.34
CA ILE A 42 15.08 -0.39 30.84
C ILE A 42 15.53 0.25 29.52
N TRP A 43 16.81 0.16 29.21
CA TRP A 43 17.41 0.71 27.99
C TRP A 43 16.86 0.12 26.67
N PRO A 44 16.50 -1.17 26.57
CA PRO A 44 15.85 -1.72 25.38
C PRO A 44 14.46 -1.12 25.15
N GLU A 45 13.65 -0.98 26.20
CA GLU A 45 12.28 -0.44 26.11
C GLU A 45 12.26 1.05 25.73
N LEU A 46 13.16 1.84 26.32
CA LEU A 46 13.32 3.26 25.97
C LEU A 46 13.83 3.47 24.55
N ARG A 47 14.66 2.56 24.03
CA ARG A 47 15.12 2.60 22.63
C ARG A 47 14.04 2.23 21.63
N CYS A 48 13.13 1.32 22.00
CA CYS A 48 11.95 1.04 21.17
C CYS A 48 11.02 2.26 21.08
N VAL A 49 10.80 2.99 22.18
CA VAL A 49 10.01 4.24 22.15
C VAL A 49 10.73 5.36 21.38
N ALA A 50 12.06 5.34 21.33
CA ALA A 50 12.89 6.33 20.63
C ALA A 50 13.17 5.99 19.15
N GLY A 51 12.65 4.88 18.61
CA GLY A 51 12.72 4.55 17.18
C GLY A 51 14.07 4.04 16.65
N PHE A 52 14.93 3.48 17.52
CA PHE A 52 16.19 2.85 17.11
C PHE A 52 16.15 1.34 17.36
N PRO A 53 15.66 0.53 16.41
CA PRO A 53 15.60 -0.91 16.58
C PRO A 53 16.99 -1.54 16.45
N GLU A 54 17.35 -2.39 17.41
CA GLU A 54 18.52 -3.27 17.32
C GLU A 54 18.08 -4.60 16.67
N ASN A 55 18.90 -5.11 15.75
CA ASN A 55 18.62 -6.35 15.00
C ASN A 55 18.44 -7.53 15.97
N GLY A 56 17.21 -8.04 16.07
CA GLY A 56 16.86 -9.22 16.87
C GLY A 56 15.96 -8.97 18.09
N SER A 57 15.50 -7.74 18.34
CA SER A 57 14.53 -7.44 19.41
C SER A 57 13.07 -7.56 18.94
N SER A 58 12.15 -7.91 19.84
CA SER A 58 10.72 -8.10 19.58
C SER A 58 9.99 -6.85 19.05
N CYS A 59 10.56 -5.67 19.26
CA CYS A 59 10.03 -4.41 18.71
C CYS A 59 10.20 -4.32 17.20
N ALA A 60 11.33 -4.77 16.64
CA ALA A 60 11.57 -4.75 15.20
C ALA A 60 10.60 -5.66 14.45
N SER A 61 10.25 -6.82 15.03
CA SER A 61 9.26 -7.73 14.43
C SER A 61 7.84 -7.17 14.45
N GLN A 62 7.46 -6.42 15.48
CA GLN A 62 6.13 -5.81 15.56
C GLN A 62 6.01 -4.61 14.61
N GLU A 63 7.05 -3.79 14.51
CA GLU A 63 7.07 -2.62 13.61
C GLU A 63 7.05 -3.04 12.13
N ILE A 64 7.79 -4.10 11.76
CA ILE A 64 7.74 -4.68 10.41
C ILE A 64 6.35 -5.26 10.11
N ALA A 65 5.73 -5.99 11.04
CA ALA A 65 4.39 -6.54 10.84
C ALA A 65 3.34 -5.43 10.68
N THR A 66 3.41 -4.35 11.46
CA THR A 66 2.51 -3.20 11.32
C THR A 66 2.72 -2.46 10.01
N LEU A 67 3.96 -2.29 9.55
CA LEU A 67 4.27 -1.66 8.27
C LEU A 67 3.79 -2.50 7.08
N GLU A 68 3.91 -3.83 7.14
CA GLU A 68 3.40 -4.73 6.10
C GLU A 68 1.86 -4.72 6.04
N ASP A 69 1.19 -4.69 7.20
CA ASP A 69 -0.27 -4.59 7.26
C ASP A 69 -0.77 -3.21 6.79
N GLU A 70 -0.06 -2.12 7.12
CA GLU A 70 -0.34 -0.77 6.60
C GLU A 70 -0.16 -0.69 5.08
N LEU A 71 0.91 -1.30 4.54
CA LEU A 71 1.13 -1.39 3.10
C LEU A 71 0.02 -2.18 2.40
N ARG A 72 -0.38 -3.34 2.93
CA ARG A 72 -1.50 -4.13 2.38
C ARG A 72 -2.81 -3.36 2.39
N ASN A 73 -3.12 -2.66 3.50
CA ASN A 73 -4.33 -1.85 3.60
C ASN A 73 -4.32 -0.68 2.62
N SER A 74 -3.19 0.02 2.50
CA SER A 74 -3.00 1.13 1.54
C SER A 74 -3.12 0.66 0.09
N GLU A 75 -2.54 -0.48 -0.27
CA GLU A 75 -2.71 -1.07 -1.60
C GLU A 75 -4.17 -1.48 -1.86
N GLN A 76 -4.86 -2.01 -0.85
CA GLN A 76 -6.26 -2.39 -0.97
C GLN A 76 -7.17 -1.16 -1.12
N GLU A 77 -6.89 -0.07 -0.41
CA GLU A 77 -7.59 1.21 -0.58
C GLU A 77 -7.32 1.84 -1.94
N ARG A 78 -6.07 1.79 -2.42
CA ARG A 78 -5.74 2.22 -3.79
C ARG A 78 -6.48 1.40 -4.84
N LYS A 79 -6.57 0.08 -4.66
CA LYS A 79 -7.38 -0.80 -5.54
C LYS A 79 -8.85 -0.38 -5.52
N ARG A 80 -9.44 -0.20 -4.34
CA ARG A 80 -10.85 0.24 -4.20
C ARG A 80 -11.10 1.62 -4.81
N ALA A 81 -10.19 2.58 -4.62
CA ALA A 81 -10.28 3.90 -5.22
C ALA A 81 -10.14 3.86 -6.75
N SER A 82 -9.24 3.01 -7.26
CA SER A 82 -9.12 2.74 -8.70
C SER A 82 -10.40 2.12 -9.25
N ASP A 83 -10.94 1.10 -8.59
CA ASP A 83 -12.18 0.42 -9.02
C ASP A 83 -13.38 1.37 -9.04
N ALA A 84 -13.46 2.31 -8.08
CA ALA A 84 -14.50 3.33 -8.01
C ALA A 84 -14.40 4.38 -9.13
N ILE A 85 -13.19 4.82 -9.49
CA ILE A 85 -12.96 5.79 -10.58
C ILE A 85 -13.22 5.14 -11.95
N VAL A 86 -12.90 3.85 -12.07
CA VAL A 86 -13.05 3.07 -13.29
C VAL A 86 -14.53 2.93 -13.66
N GLY A 87 -15.45 2.75 -12.71
CA GLY A 87 -16.88 2.51 -12.98
C GLY A 87 -17.59 3.52 -13.90
N ASP A 88 -17.24 4.81 -13.85
CA ASP A 88 -17.95 5.88 -14.58
C ASP A 88 -17.43 6.12 -16.01
N ARG A 89 -16.25 5.57 -16.36
CA ARG A 89 -15.60 5.77 -17.68
C ARG A 89 -15.34 4.48 -18.44
N LEU A 90 -15.79 3.34 -17.91
CA LEU A 90 -15.66 2.06 -18.57
C LEU A 90 -16.66 1.93 -19.72
N VAL A 91 -16.13 1.65 -20.90
CA VAL A 91 -16.92 1.12 -22.00
C VAL A 91 -17.01 -0.39 -21.83
N TYR A 92 -18.23 -0.90 -21.63
CA TYR A 92 -18.49 -2.32 -21.45
C TYR A 92 -18.77 -3.02 -22.78
N THR A 93 -18.10 -4.15 -22.97
CA THR A 93 -18.31 -5.05 -24.10
C THR A 93 -18.60 -6.44 -23.54
N GLN A 94 -19.79 -6.96 -23.83
CA GLN A 94 -20.11 -8.35 -23.51
C GLN A 94 -19.44 -9.27 -24.54
N GLY A 95 -18.76 -10.30 -24.04
CA GLY A 95 -18.09 -11.32 -24.82
C GLY A 95 -18.95 -12.57 -24.99
N GLU A 96 -18.27 -13.67 -25.30
CA GLU A 96 -18.90 -14.97 -25.52
C GLU A 96 -19.47 -15.56 -24.22
N LYS A 97 -20.58 -16.28 -24.35
CA LYS A 97 -21.14 -17.10 -23.27
C LYS A 97 -20.30 -18.37 -23.15
N LEU A 98 -19.73 -18.61 -21.97
CA LEU A 98 -18.87 -19.77 -21.72
C LEU A 98 -19.68 -21.02 -21.35
N LYS A 99 -20.74 -20.83 -20.54
CA LYS A 99 -21.69 -21.88 -20.13
C LYS A 99 -22.99 -21.23 -19.67
N ASP A 100 -23.98 -22.03 -19.28
CA ASP A 100 -25.23 -21.49 -18.73
C ASP A 100 -24.98 -20.62 -17.51
N GLY A 101 -25.53 -19.41 -17.55
CA GLY A 101 -25.34 -18.39 -16.52
C GLY A 101 -23.94 -17.78 -16.46
N VAL A 102 -22.96 -18.15 -17.31
CA VAL A 102 -21.59 -17.58 -17.22
C VAL A 102 -21.09 -17.07 -18.57
N TYR A 103 -20.64 -15.82 -18.58
CA TYR A 103 -20.20 -15.12 -19.77
C TYR A 103 -18.94 -14.29 -19.52
N LEU A 104 -18.25 -13.93 -20.60
CA LEU A 104 -17.16 -12.98 -20.56
C LEU A 104 -17.67 -11.55 -20.69
N ALA A 105 -17.01 -10.63 -20.00
CA ALA A 105 -17.20 -9.21 -20.19
C ALA A 105 -15.83 -8.52 -20.18
N ALA A 106 -15.65 -7.53 -21.04
CA ALA A 106 -14.53 -6.62 -20.95
C ALA A 106 -15.01 -5.20 -20.63
N GLY A 107 -14.27 -4.53 -19.76
CA GLY A 107 -14.43 -3.11 -19.48
C GLY A 107 -13.18 -2.39 -19.94
N THR A 108 -13.34 -1.43 -20.84
CA THR A 108 -12.23 -0.68 -21.42
C THR A 108 -12.25 0.77 -20.98
N LEU A 109 -11.10 1.25 -20.51
CA LEU A 109 -10.81 2.63 -20.19
C LEU A 109 -10.01 3.27 -21.33
N TYR A 110 -10.56 4.35 -21.87
CA TYR A 110 -9.94 5.16 -22.91
C TYR A 110 -9.55 6.52 -22.36
N GLN A 111 -8.55 7.14 -22.97
CA GLN A 111 -8.19 8.54 -22.71
C GLN A 111 -9.30 9.48 -23.19
N ASP A 112 -9.89 9.18 -24.34
CA ASP A 112 -11.12 9.79 -24.83
C ASP A 112 -12.21 8.70 -24.96
N THR A 113 -13.12 8.67 -23.99
CA THR A 113 -14.23 7.72 -23.95
C THR A 113 -15.21 7.90 -25.12
N ALA A 114 -15.43 9.14 -25.59
CA ALA A 114 -16.40 9.41 -26.65
C ALA A 114 -15.88 8.95 -28.02
N ALA A 115 -14.60 9.19 -28.29
CA ALA A 115 -13.94 8.73 -29.51
C ALA A 115 -13.45 7.26 -29.43
N GLN A 116 -13.44 6.66 -28.24
CA GLN A 116 -12.84 5.34 -27.97
C GLN A 116 -11.39 5.25 -28.43
N THR A 117 -10.61 6.30 -28.18
CA THR A 117 -9.20 6.40 -28.57
C THR A 117 -8.27 6.53 -27.38
N GLY A 118 -7.01 6.14 -27.57
CA GLY A 118 -5.99 6.15 -26.52
C GLY A 118 -6.34 5.15 -25.41
N LEU A 119 -6.30 3.85 -25.73
CA LEU A 119 -6.49 2.79 -24.74
C LEU A 119 -5.55 3.04 -23.53
N ILE A 120 -6.12 3.15 -22.34
CA ILE A 120 -5.37 3.18 -21.08
C ILE A 120 -5.24 1.76 -20.56
N GLN A 121 -6.38 1.08 -20.41
CA GLN A 121 -6.46 -0.25 -19.84
C GLN A 121 -7.78 -0.92 -20.21
N SER A 122 -7.79 -2.24 -20.38
CA SER A 122 -8.99 -3.05 -20.58
C SER A 122 -8.93 -4.26 -19.65
N TYR A 123 -9.98 -4.47 -18.88
CA TYR A 123 -10.11 -5.55 -17.92
C TYR A 123 -11.05 -6.59 -18.49
N CYS A 124 -10.66 -7.85 -18.43
CA CYS A 124 -11.50 -8.97 -18.82
C CYS A 124 -11.95 -9.72 -17.56
N TRP A 125 -13.25 -9.90 -17.43
CA TRP A 125 -13.89 -10.62 -16.35
C TRP A 125 -14.68 -11.81 -16.88
N VAL A 126 -14.72 -12.86 -16.06
CA VAL A 126 -15.79 -13.83 -16.11
C VAL A 126 -16.87 -13.37 -15.15
N VAL A 127 -18.11 -13.34 -15.63
CA VAL A 127 -19.29 -12.96 -14.85
C VAL A 127 -20.25 -14.13 -14.82
N ALA A 128 -20.73 -14.49 -13.63
CA ALA A 128 -21.84 -15.42 -13.49
C ALA A 128 -23.12 -14.64 -13.14
N ASP A 129 -24.21 -14.92 -13.82
CA ASP A 129 -25.56 -14.43 -13.51
C ASP A 129 -26.21 -15.43 -12.57
N ILE A 130 -26.14 -15.15 -11.27
CA ILE A 130 -26.69 -16.01 -10.22
C ILE A 130 -27.75 -15.21 -9.45
N SER A 131 -29.01 -15.37 -9.83
CA SER A 131 -30.17 -14.84 -9.08
C SER A 131 -30.09 -13.33 -8.80
N GLY A 132 -29.54 -12.55 -9.74
CA GLY A 132 -29.39 -11.09 -9.60
C GLY A 132 -28.15 -10.63 -8.83
N LEU A 133 -27.29 -11.56 -8.40
CA LEU A 133 -25.91 -11.26 -8.03
C LEU A 133 -25.04 -11.50 -9.27
N ASP A 134 -24.16 -10.53 -9.57
CA ASP A 134 -23.18 -10.61 -10.67
C ASP A 134 -21.76 -10.81 -10.11
N PRO A 135 -21.45 -11.96 -9.48
CA PRO A 135 -20.08 -12.26 -9.09
C PRO A 135 -19.19 -12.25 -10.33
N ARG A 136 -18.05 -11.56 -10.19
CA ARG A 136 -17.07 -11.38 -11.25
C ARG A 136 -15.68 -11.71 -10.74
N ALA A 137 -14.90 -12.43 -11.55
CA ALA A 137 -13.48 -12.62 -11.32
C ALA A 137 -12.70 -12.05 -12.49
N ALA A 138 -11.67 -11.23 -12.19
CA ALA A 138 -10.78 -10.72 -13.21
C ALA A 138 -9.86 -11.83 -13.71
N VAL A 139 -9.85 -12.08 -15.02
CA VAL A 139 -9.07 -13.17 -15.62
C VAL A 139 -7.85 -12.67 -16.37
N ALA A 140 -7.93 -11.47 -16.95
CA ALA A 140 -6.83 -10.84 -17.68
C ALA A 140 -7.01 -9.32 -17.74
N VAL A 141 -5.90 -8.62 -17.95
CA VAL A 141 -5.87 -7.16 -18.12
C VAL A 141 -4.96 -6.83 -19.30
N MET A 142 -5.45 -6.03 -20.23
CA MET A 142 -4.68 -5.46 -21.33
C MET A 142 -4.35 -4.00 -21.04
N TYR A 143 -3.09 -3.61 -21.12
CA TYR A 143 -2.65 -2.22 -20.93
C TYR A 143 -2.64 -1.44 -22.26
N GLY A 144 -2.45 -0.12 -22.21
CA GLY A 144 -2.38 0.73 -23.39
C GLY A 144 -1.25 0.41 -24.38
N ASP A 145 -0.15 -0.18 -23.91
CA ASP A 145 0.93 -0.75 -24.76
C ASP A 145 0.52 -2.10 -25.42
N GLY A 146 -0.67 -2.60 -25.03
CA GLY A 146 -1.30 -3.85 -25.37
C GLY A 146 -0.58 -5.10 -24.87
N ARG A 147 0.24 -4.96 -23.82
CA ARG A 147 0.67 -6.09 -22.98
C ARG A 147 -0.56 -6.68 -22.28
N ILE A 148 -0.67 -8.00 -22.27
CA ILE A 148 -1.73 -8.72 -21.57
C ILE A 148 -1.14 -9.39 -20.34
N GLU A 149 -1.68 -9.07 -19.17
CA GLU A 149 -1.31 -9.65 -17.89
C GLU A 149 -2.42 -10.57 -17.41
N LYS A 150 -2.06 -11.82 -17.10
CA LYS A 150 -2.98 -12.81 -16.56
C LYS A 150 -3.21 -12.53 -15.09
N GLN A 151 -4.47 -12.40 -14.69
CA GLN A 151 -4.83 -12.23 -13.30
C GLN A 151 -5.03 -13.58 -12.64
N LYS A 152 -4.45 -13.78 -11.46
CA LYS A 152 -4.60 -15.02 -10.71
C LYS A 152 -6.03 -15.08 -10.15
N VAL A 153 -6.78 -16.10 -10.54
CA VAL A 153 -8.11 -16.39 -9.99
C VAL A 153 -7.93 -17.32 -8.79
N THR A 154 -8.52 -16.94 -7.67
CA THR A 154 -8.45 -17.69 -6.40
C THR A 154 -9.38 -18.90 -6.42
N PRO A 155 -9.11 -19.94 -5.60
CA PRO A 155 -10.02 -21.08 -5.47
C PRO A 155 -11.45 -20.70 -5.07
N GLU A 156 -11.60 -19.66 -4.25
CA GLU A 156 -12.90 -19.14 -3.83
C GLU A 156 -13.68 -18.52 -5.00
N GLU A 157 -13.01 -17.73 -5.84
CA GLU A 157 -13.60 -17.18 -7.07
C GLU A 157 -13.97 -18.28 -8.07
N LEU A 158 -13.13 -19.30 -8.22
CA LEU A 158 -13.44 -20.47 -9.05
C LEU A 158 -14.69 -21.21 -8.55
N ALA A 159 -14.79 -21.45 -7.24
CA ALA A 159 -15.94 -22.10 -6.65
C ALA A 159 -17.22 -21.27 -6.83
N MET A 160 -17.14 -19.95 -6.62
CA MET A 160 -18.26 -19.02 -6.79
C MET A 160 -18.77 -18.95 -8.24
N LEU A 161 -17.88 -19.03 -9.22
CA LEU A 161 -18.23 -19.07 -10.64
C LEU A 161 -18.56 -20.49 -11.14
N GLU A 162 -18.44 -21.50 -10.27
CA GLU A 162 -18.51 -22.92 -10.59
C GLU A 162 -17.60 -23.31 -11.77
N MET A 163 -16.39 -22.73 -11.83
CA MET A 163 -15.43 -22.95 -12.91
C MET A 163 -14.19 -23.67 -12.43
N THR A 164 -13.57 -24.39 -13.36
CA THR A 164 -12.25 -24.97 -13.20
C THR A 164 -11.16 -24.00 -13.67
N ALA A 165 -9.93 -24.19 -13.19
CA ALA A 165 -8.78 -23.42 -13.65
C ALA A 165 -8.57 -23.52 -15.17
N ARG A 166 -8.86 -24.70 -15.75
CA ARG A 166 -8.73 -24.94 -17.20
C ARG A 166 -9.77 -24.15 -18.02
N GLU A 167 -10.99 -24.03 -17.52
CA GLU A 167 -12.02 -23.22 -18.17
C GLU A 167 -11.67 -21.74 -18.10
N VAL A 168 -11.13 -21.25 -16.97
CA VAL A 168 -10.63 -19.88 -16.86
C VAL A 168 -9.48 -19.63 -17.85
N ASP A 169 -8.56 -20.57 -18.01
CA ASP A 169 -7.48 -20.45 -19.00
C ASP A 169 -8.01 -20.39 -20.44
N SER A 170 -9.06 -21.14 -20.74
CA SER A 170 -9.72 -21.10 -22.05
C SER A 170 -10.45 -19.76 -22.25
N ALA A 171 -11.13 -19.29 -21.21
CA ALA A 171 -11.85 -18.01 -21.20
C ALA A 171 -10.91 -16.81 -21.44
N ARG A 172 -9.69 -16.85 -20.89
CA ARG A 172 -8.67 -15.81 -21.13
C ARG A 172 -8.34 -15.63 -22.60
N ALA A 173 -8.32 -16.71 -23.38
CA ALA A 173 -8.04 -16.64 -24.82
C ALA A 173 -9.19 -16.03 -25.62
N ALA A 174 -10.42 -16.11 -25.10
CA ALA A 174 -11.64 -15.57 -25.71
C ALA A 174 -12.00 -14.16 -25.20
N CYS A 175 -11.13 -13.52 -24.41
CA CYS A 175 -11.39 -12.18 -23.88
C CYS A 175 -11.67 -11.17 -25.01
N PRO A 176 -12.80 -10.43 -24.94
CA PRO A 176 -13.22 -9.50 -25.99
C PRO A 176 -12.47 -8.16 -25.89
N PHE A 177 -11.14 -8.22 -25.93
CA PHE A 177 -10.30 -7.03 -25.89
C PHE A 177 -10.52 -6.14 -27.13
N PRO A 178 -10.47 -4.81 -27.00
CA PRO A 178 -10.55 -3.91 -28.15
C PRO A 178 -9.38 -4.16 -29.11
N LYS A 179 -9.67 -4.10 -30.42
CA LYS A 179 -8.63 -4.17 -31.44
C LYS A 179 -7.74 -2.93 -31.35
N ARG A 180 -6.44 -3.10 -31.56
CA ARG A 180 -5.53 -1.95 -31.70
C ARG A 180 -5.90 -1.20 -32.99
N SER A 181 -6.28 0.07 -32.83
CA SER A 181 -6.49 1.02 -33.93
C SER A 181 -5.16 1.57 -34.43
#